data_AF-A0AAD7C3I1-F1
#
_entry.id   AF-A0AAD7C3I1-F1
#
_cell.length_a   1.000
_cell.length_b   1.000
_cell.length_c   1.000
_cell.angle_alpha   90.00
_cell.angle_beta   90.00
_cell.angle_gamma   90.00
#
_symmetry.space_group_name_H-M   'P 1'
#
loop_
_entity.id
_entity.type
_entity.pdbx_description
1 polymer ?
#
loop_
_entity_poly.entity_id
_entity_poly.type
_entity_poly.pdbx_seq_one_letter_code
_entity_poly.pdbx_strand_id
1 'polypeptide(L)'
;MKDHLATVFPSNSDFINFLVAAMRSRDLPTRCLSQYTLIQLYTTSPRDEIKPVPCAEPNRSLPGSKSFLEQFNDGIDELYALVHVFDLVQALDEKIPQSHSEFGYALSHWIQRNSLLIRGRLEKGRAEDTHLTKILETCEAALRTDRSTRADLAADIIHTELLLAHEKDKASSFAHSCIEKHPSVAYFYYAMALIPNSVIPVILFAEKGLQCHPMSELIRLELLGLATTGVYSIIATMNSSPLPNDEHLRKVNVLVQKGLSHAKAFLDSKPVEHPRTAMMGAMSILLTFLSRGHTLNDEELQTLRTKFAATCQLRLPKEYFTTLEEIFRRMPTAWRRWEAAMTRQPQFLLRSSTENSNQPGAPDTAADPNEDDIVEWLQKLNMSHKYVIDSEMNGLKFGAKRDCGEVLLHACTCCGKRSAVLKRCAGCQRARYCNDTCQRSDWKNHRQICRASRGA
;
A
#
# COMPACT_ATOMS: atom_id res chain seq x y z
N MET A 1 -13.48 -9.56 -24.87
CA MET A 1 -12.96 -8.22 -25.24
C MET A 1 -11.68 -7.88 -24.49
N LYS A 2 -11.63 -7.94 -23.14
CA LYS A 2 -10.38 -7.79 -22.35
C LYS A 2 -9.22 -8.67 -22.86
N ASP A 3 -9.47 -9.95 -23.14
CA ASP A 3 -8.42 -10.88 -23.63
C ASP A 3 -7.94 -10.60 -25.07
N HIS A 4 -8.80 -9.99 -25.88
CA HIS A 4 -8.45 -9.61 -27.26
C HIS A 4 -7.66 -8.28 -27.29
N LEU A 5 -7.96 -7.37 -26.36
CA LEU A 5 -7.20 -6.13 -26.18
C LEU A 5 -5.78 -6.42 -25.64
N ALA A 6 -5.64 -7.35 -24.69
CA ALA A 6 -4.34 -7.72 -24.11
C ALA A 6 -3.39 -8.43 -25.10
N THR A 7 -3.91 -9.03 -26.18
CA THR A 7 -3.11 -9.75 -27.18
C THR A 7 -2.78 -8.92 -28.43
N VAL A 8 -3.64 -7.96 -28.82
CA VAL A 8 -3.46 -7.15 -30.04
C VAL A 8 -2.66 -5.87 -29.80
N PHE A 9 -2.84 -5.22 -28.65
CA PHE A 9 -2.28 -3.88 -28.41
C PHE A 9 -0.80 -3.82 -27.98
N PRO A 10 -0.23 -4.77 -27.22
CA PRO A 10 1.20 -4.78 -26.93
C PRO A 10 2.07 -4.88 -28.21
N SER A 11 1.49 -5.46 -29.26
CA SER A 11 2.09 -5.67 -30.57
C SER A 11 2.07 -4.42 -31.46
N ASN A 12 1.20 -3.44 -31.16
CA ASN A 12 1.04 -2.22 -31.96
C ASN A 12 1.89 -1.07 -31.39
N SER A 13 3.14 -1.03 -31.84
CA SER A 13 4.14 -0.01 -31.45
C SER A 13 3.63 1.43 -31.62
N ASP A 14 2.79 1.69 -32.63
CA ASP A 14 2.29 3.03 -32.93
C ASP A 14 1.23 3.51 -31.95
N PHE A 15 0.37 2.61 -31.46
CA PHE A 15 -0.60 2.94 -30.43
C PHE A 15 0.09 3.27 -29.10
N ILE A 16 1.09 2.48 -28.68
CA ILE A 16 1.87 2.78 -27.47
C ILE A 16 2.62 4.11 -27.64
N ASN A 17 3.22 4.37 -28.81
CA ASN A 17 3.85 5.66 -29.10
C ASN A 17 2.84 6.83 -29.02
N PHE A 18 1.60 6.64 -29.47
CA PHE A 18 0.56 7.65 -29.32
C PHE A 18 0.24 7.92 -27.84
N LEU A 19 0.01 6.89 -27.03
CA LEU A 19 -0.26 7.04 -25.59
C LEU A 19 0.92 7.70 -24.85
N VAL A 20 2.15 7.32 -25.18
CA VAL A 20 3.36 7.94 -24.60
C VAL A 20 3.47 9.41 -24.97
N ALA A 21 3.21 9.79 -26.23
CA ALA A 21 3.21 11.19 -26.64
C ALA A 21 2.08 11.98 -25.96
N ALA A 22 0.92 11.36 -25.77
CA ALA A 22 -0.25 11.95 -25.13
C ALA A 22 -0.02 12.31 -23.66
N MET A 23 0.99 11.72 -23.00
CA MET A 23 1.47 12.16 -21.66
C MET A 23 1.97 13.61 -21.64
N ARG A 24 2.28 14.19 -22.80
CA ARG A 24 2.69 15.59 -22.98
C ARG A 24 1.59 16.45 -23.61
N SER A 25 0.37 15.95 -23.74
CA SER A 25 -0.78 16.75 -24.18
C SER A 25 -1.07 17.90 -23.22
N ARG A 26 -1.50 19.05 -23.74
CA ARG A 26 -2.01 20.18 -22.93
C ARG A 26 -3.32 19.83 -22.22
N ASP A 27 -4.04 18.84 -22.73
CA ASP A 27 -5.31 18.37 -22.19
C ASP A 27 -5.09 17.38 -21.05
N LEU A 28 -5.57 17.71 -19.84
CA LEU A 28 -5.49 16.83 -18.66
C LEU A 28 -6.24 15.50 -18.87
N PRO A 29 -7.51 15.47 -19.36
CA PRO A 29 -8.19 14.22 -19.66
C PRO A 29 -7.39 13.29 -20.56
N THR A 30 -6.78 13.81 -21.62
CA THR A 30 -5.91 13.04 -22.53
C THR A 30 -4.73 12.41 -21.80
N ARG A 31 -4.06 13.16 -20.91
CA ARG A 31 -2.95 12.63 -20.09
C ARG A 31 -3.42 11.55 -19.11
N CYS A 32 -4.54 11.80 -18.43
CA CYS A 32 -5.17 10.86 -17.50
C CYS A 32 -5.56 9.54 -18.17
N LEU A 33 -6.24 9.62 -19.32
CA LEU A 33 -6.64 8.45 -20.10
C LEU A 33 -5.42 7.68 -20.59
N SER A 34 -4.43 8.38 -21.14
CA SER A 34 -3.23 7.74 -21.69
C SER A 34 -2.43 7.01 -20.62
N GLN A 35 -2.24 7.64 -19.47
CA GLN A 35 -1.55 7.01 -18.35
C GLN A 35 -2.32 5.80 -17.82
N TYR A 36 -3.63 5.93 -17.61
CA TYR A 36 -4.47 4.83 -17.15
C TYR A 36 -4.44 3.65 -18.12
N THR A 37 -4.58 3.91 -19.43
CA THR A 37 -4.50 2.87 -20.47
C THR A 37 -3.13 2.19 -20.47
N LEU A 38 -2.03 2.95 -20.37
CA LEU A 38 -0.69 2.36 -20.29
C LEU A 38 -0.53 1.43 -19.08
N ILE A 39 -1.01 1.83 -17.90
CA ILE A 39 -0.95 0.98 -16.70
C ILE A 39 -1.75 -0.31 -16.93
N GLN A 40 -3.00 -0.20 -17.38
CA GLN A 40 -3.89 -1.35 -17.61
C GLN A 40 -3.36 -2.33 -18.67
N LEU A 41 -2.70 -1.84 -19.73
CA LEU A 41 -2.06 -2.70 -20.73
C LEU A 41 -1.00 -3.61 -20.12
N TYR A 42 -0.23 -3.12 -19.15
CA TYR A 42 0.81 -3.91 -18.49
C TYR A 42 0.32 -4.67 -17.26
N THR A 43 -0.84 -4.32 -16.70
CA THR A 43 -1.54 -5.15 -15.71
C THR A 43 -2.09 -6.44 -16.33
N THR A 44 -2.54 -6.39 -17.60
CA THR A 44 -3.24 -7.51 -18.28
C THR A 44 -2.34 -8.42 -19.14
N SER A 45 -1.05 -8.12 -19.24
CA SER A 45 -0.10 -8.88 -20.06
C SER A 45 0.28 -10.24 -19.40
N PRO A 46 0.38 -11.35 -20.17
CA PRO A 46 0.73 -12.66 -19.61
C PRO A 46 2.08 -12.65 -18.87
N ARG A 47 2.14 -13.46 -17.82
CA ARG A 47 3.21 -13.51 -16.80
C ARG A 47 4.55 -13.98 -17.38
N ASP A 48 5.36 -13.06 -17.87
CA ASP A 48 6.81 -13.28 -17.87
C ASP A 48 7.37 -12.91 -16.50
N GLU A 49 7.84 -13.93 -15.77
CA GLU A 49 8.52 -13.83 -14.48
C GLU A 49 9.83 -13.05 -14.64
N ILE A 50 9.83 -11.81 -14.16
CA ILE A 50 11.10 -11.10 -13.92
C ILE A 50 11.73 -11.75 -12.70
N LYS A 51 12.88 -12.40 -12.90
CA LYS A 51 13.65 -13.03 -11.82
C LYS A 51 14.07 -11.96 -10.80
N PRO A 52 13.79 -12.14 -9.50
CA PRO A 52 14.26 -11.21 -8.48
C PRO A 52 15.79 -11.20 -8.45
N VAL A 53 16.39 -10.01 -8.43
CA VAL A 53 17.80 -9.82 -8.09
C VAL A 53 17.93 -10.01 -6.57
N PRO A 54 18.87 -10.83 -6.07
CA PRO A 54 19.04 -11.02 -4.63
C PRO A 54 19.46 -9.70 -3.96
N CYS A 55 18.69 -9.24 -2.96
CA CYS A 55 19.16 -8.20 -2.06
C CYS A 55 20.31 -8.78 -1.21
N ALA A 56 21.44 -8.07 -1.17
CA ALA A 56 22.49 -8.35 -0.20
C ALA A 56 21.95 -8.11 1.22
N GLU A 57 22.13 -9.07 2.12
CA GLU A 57 21.76 -8.93 3.53
C GLU A 57 22.57 -7.80 4.19
N PRO A 58 21.94 -6.84 4.87
CA PRO A 58 22.67 -5.87 5.67
C PRO A 58 23.19 -6.57 6.93
N ASN A 59 24.48 -6.88 6.95
CA ASN A 59 25.24 -7.19 8.17
C ASN A 59 25.18 -5.97 9.11
N ARG A 60 24.28 -5.97 10.09
CA ARG A 60 24.35 -5.06 11.24
C ARG A 60 24.36 -5.86 12.54
N SER A 61 25.45 -5.70 13.29
CA SER A 61 25.60 -6.15 14.68
C SER A 61 24.68 -5.35 15.61
N LEU A 62 24.03 -6.04 16.54
CA LEU A 62 23.06 -5.52 17.52
C LEU A 62 23.70 -4.53 18.53
N PRO A 63 22.99 -3.47 18.95
CA PRO A 63 23.34 -2.73 20.17
C PRO A 63 23.12 -3.60 21.42
N GLY A 64 23.97 -3.41 22.43
CA GLY A 64 24.01 -4.19 23.67
C GLY A 64 22.76 -4.10 24.56
N SER A 65 22.63 -5.10 25.43
CA SER A 65 21.52 -5.44 26.33
C SER A 65 20.93 -4.29 27.18
N LYS A 66 19.84 -3.66 26.73
CA LYS A 66 18.85 -3.06 27.63
C LYS A 66 17.61 -3.95 27.72
N SER A 67 16.82 -3.86 28.79
CA SER A 67 15.59 -4.64 28.89
C SER A 67 14.51 -4.09 27.94
N PHE A 68 13.67 -4.97 27.39
CA PHE A 68 12.66 -4.63 26.39
C PHE A 68 11.67 -3.53 26.86
N LEU A 69 11.32 -3.47 28.14
CA LEU A 69 10.42 -2.43 28.68
C LEU A 69 11.10 -1.05 28.76
N GLU A 70 12.39 -1.00 29.08
CA GLU A 70 13.15 0.26 29.07
C GLU A 70 13.29 0.79 27.63
N GLN A 71 13.45 -0.12 26.66
CA GLN A 71 13.44 0.24 25.23
C GLN A 71 12.03 0.61 24.72
N PHE A 72 10.96 0.01 25.28
CA PHE A 72 9.57 0.32 24.95
C PHE A 72 9.16 1.74 25.39
N ASN A 73 9.69 2.21 26.53
CA ASN A 73 9.49 3.57 27.02
C ASN A 73 10.37 4.62 26.33
N ASP A 74 11.58 4.24 25.87
CA ASP A 74 12.51 5.13 25.18
C ASP A 74 12.19 5.33 23.68
N GLY A 75 11.08 4.75 23.18
CA GLY A 75 10.73 4.78 21.77
C GLY A 75 11.63 3.82 20.99
N ILE A 76 11.18 2.57 20.88
CA ILE A 76 11.79 1.59 19.97
C ILE A 76 11.93 2.25 18.60
N ASP A 77 13.14 2.20 18.03
CA ASP A 77 13.40 2.58 16.64
C ASP A 77 12.33 1.89 15.77
N GLU A 78 11.52 2.67 15.05
CA GLU A 78 10.30 2.19 14.36
C GLU A 78 10.61 0.97 13.47
N LEU A 79 11.87 0.89 13.02
CA LEU A 79 12.47 -0.18 12.23
C LEU A 79 12.75 -1.47 13.02
N TYR A 80 13.13 -1.37 14.29
CA TYR A 80 13.33 -2.50 15.20
C TYR A 80 11.98 -3.18 15.55
N ALA A 81 10.94 -2.39 15.80
CA ALA A 81 9.59 -2.90 16.02
C ALA A 81 9.04 -3.64 14.78
N LEU A 82 9.38 -3.18 13.57
CA LEU A 82 9.01 -3.78 12.28
C LEU A 82 9.66 -5.16 12.01
N VAL A 83 10.78 -5.47 12.67
CA VAL A 83 11.51 -6.75 12.51
C VAL A 83 11.15 -7.74 13.63
N HIS A 84 10.80 -7.24 14.81
CA HIS A 84 10.77 -8.03 16.04
C HIS A 84 9.36 -8.21 16.66
N VAL A 85 8.30 -8.31 15.85
CA VAL A 85 6.94 -8.69 16.33
C VAL A 85 6.95 -10.07 17.00
N PHE A 86 7.86 -10.97 16.60
CA PHE A 86 8.06 -12.24 17.30
C PHE A 86 8.64 -12.05 18.70
N ASP A 87 9.60 -11.13 18.86
CA ASP A 87 10.15 -10.81 20.18
C ASP A 87 9.15 -10.02 21.02
N LEU A 88 8.25 -9.26 20.38
CA LEU A 88 7.04 -8.73 21.03
C LEU A 88 6.23 -9.92 21.55
N VAL A 89 5.72 -10.83 20.71
CA VAL A 89 4.92 -12.01 21.13
C VAL A 89 5.61 -12.87 22.18
N GLN A 90 6.94 -13.05 22.10
CA GLN A 90 7.70 -13.79 23.09
C GLN A 90 7.85 -13.00 24.41
N ALA A 91 8.11 -11.70 24.35
CA ALA A 91 8.09 -10.83 25.53
C ALA A 91 6.68 -10.71 26.13
N LEU A 92 5.62 -10.86 25.32
CA LEU A 92 4.23 -10.93 25.77
C LEU A 92 4.02 -12.18 26.63
N ASP A 93 4.44 -13.35 26.16
CA ASP A 93 4.35 -14.59 26.93
C ASP A 93 5.13 -14.55 28.27
N GLU A 94 6.23 -13.78 28.32
CA GLU A 94 7.06 -13.65 29.53
C GLU A 94 6.54 -12.61 30.55
N LYS A 95 5.74 -11.60 30.13
CA LYS A 95 5.33 -10.44 30.96
C LYS A 95 3.82 -10.27 31.21
N ILE A 96 2.98 -11.16 30.69
CA ILE A 96 1.55 -11.27 31.06
C ILE A 96 1.23 -11.35 32.58
N PRO A 97 2.14 -11.65 33.56
CA PRO A 97 1.69 -11.88 34.94
C PRO A 97 1.26 -10.69 35.82
N GLN A 98 1.28 -9.41 35.42
CA GLN A 98 1.02 -8.29 36.38
C GLN A 98 -0.30 -7.50 36.17
N SER A 99 -0.69 -7.14 34.95
CA SER A 99 -2.03 -6.56 34.66
C SER A 99 -2.32 -6.52 33.16
N HIS A 100 -3.38 -7.19 32.71
CA HIS A 100 -3.82 -7.14 31.31
C HIS A 100 -4.24 -5.72 30.87
N SER A 101 -4.70 -4.87 31.79
CA SER A 101 -5.11 -3.49 31.49
C SER A 101 -3.90 -2.59 31.24
N GLU A 102 -2.85 -2.68 32.06
CA GLU A 102 -1.61 -1.91 31.85
C GLU A 102 -0.95 -2.28 30.53
N PHE A 103 -0.93 -3.58 30.24
CA PHE A 103 -0.40 -4.08 28.99
C PHE A 103 -1.27 -3.65 27.78
N GLY A 104 -2.60 -3.64 27.92
CA GLY A 104 -3.52 -3.10 26.92
C GLY A 104 -3.27 -1.62 26.60
N TYR A 105 -2.96 -0.78 27.60
CA TYR A 105 -2.56 0.60 27.36
C TYR A 105 -1.28 0.70 26.53
N ALA A 106 -0.25 -0.05 26.88
CA ALA A 106 1.00 -0.08 26.12
C ALA A 106 0.78 -0.55 24.67
N LEU A 107 -0.06 -1.57 24.48
CA LEU A 107 -0.39 -2.12 23.17
C LEU A 107 -1.18 -1.13 22.31
N SER A 108 -2.17 -0.44 22.86
CA SER A 108 -2.93 0.59 22.13
C SER A 108 -2.06 1.77 21.70
N HIS A 109 -1.11 2.21 22.54
CA HIS A 109 -0.15 3.24 22.17
C HIS A 109 0.79 2.75 21.07
N TRP A 110 1.22 1.49 21.13
CA TRP A 110 2.04 0.90 20.10
C TRP A 110 1.31 0.78 18.76
N ILE A 111 0.06 0.32 18.76
CA ILE A 111 -0.80 0.17 17.57
C ILE A 111 -0.97 1.54 16.87
N GLN A 112 -1.27 2.59 17.64
CA GLN A 112 -1.41 3.95 17.10
C GLN A 112 -0.14 4.46 16.41
N ARG A 113 1.03 3.92 16.76
CA ARG A 113 2.30 4.34 16.18
C ARG A 113 2.76 3.45 15.05
N ASN A 114 2.43 2.15 15.11
CA ASN A 114 3.06 1.11 14.29
C ASN A 114 2.11 0.26 13.44
N SER A 115 0.81 0.19 13.76
CA SER A 115 -0.23 -0.74 13.22
C SER A 115 0.24 -2.17 12.93
N LEU A 116 -0.37 -3.16 13.59
CA LEU A 116 -0.02 -4.58 13.43
C LEU A 116 -0.32 -5.14 12.02
N LEU A 117 -1.23 -4.49 11.27
CA LEU A 117 -1.70 -4.90 9.96
C LEU A 117 -0.79 -4.53 8.78
N ILE A 118 0.17 -3.61 8.95
CA ILE A 118 1.07 -3.14 7.88
C ILE A 118 1.89 -4.27 7.22
N ARG A 119 1.89 -5.50 7.77
CA ARG A 119 2.73 -6.61 7.28
C ARG A 119 2.07 -7.98 7.14
N GLY A 120 0.75 -8.08 7.03
CA GLY A 120 0.09 -9.37 6.70
C GLY A 120 0.28 -10.47 7.76
N ARG A 121 0.40 -10.08 9.03
CA ARG A 121 0.62 -10.96 10.19
C ARG A 121 -0.66 -11.25 10.99
N LEU A 122 -1.80 -10.87 10.42
CA LEU A 122 -3.16 -11.13 10.90
C LEU A 122 -4.02 -11.61 9.71
N GLU A 123 -3.41 -12.39 8.79
CA GLU A 123 -4.11 -12.98 7.65
C GLU A 123 -4.60 -14.36 8.04
N LYS A 124 -5.93 -14.58 8.10
CA LYS A 124 -6.58 -15.87 8.38
C LYS A 124 -5.78 -17.08 7.88
N GLY A 125 -5.22 -17.87 8.80
CA GLY A 125 -4.70 -19.21 8.50
C GLY A 125 -3.39 -19.61 9.17
N ARG A 126 -2.72 -18.77 9.98
CA ARG A 126 -1.49 -19.15 10.71
C ARG A 126 -1.77 -19.36 12.19
N ALA A 127 -1.08 -20.31 12.81
CA ALA A 127 -1.19 -20.58 14.25
C ALA A 127 -0.78 -19.37 15.12
N GLU A 128 0.12 -18.53 14.62
CA GLU A 128 0.59 -17.29 15.26
C GLU A 128 -0.51 -16.21 15.29
N ASP A 129 -1.39 -16.17 14.28
CA ASP A 129 -2.51 -15.21 14.23
C ASP A 129 -3.51 -15.48 15.37
N THR A 130 -3.76 -16.75 15.68
CA THR A 130 -4.68 -17.17 16.75
C THR A 130 -4.19 -16.78 18.15
N HIS A 131 -2.88 -16.79 18.40
CA HIS A 131 -2.33 -16.41 19.71
C HIS A 131 -2.36 -14.90 19.92
N LEU A 132 -1.90 -14.13 18.92
CA LEU A 132 -1.93 -12.67 18.98
C LEU A 132 -3.35 -12.12 19.08
N THR A 133 -4.30 -12.71 18.33
CA THR A 133 -5.72 -12.35 18.42
C THR A 133 -6.24 -12.53 19.86
N LYS A 134 -5.92 -13.65 20.49
CA LYS A 134 -6.35 -13.93 21.88
C LYS A 134 -5.76 -12.94 22.89
N ILE A 135 -4.51 -12.53 22.70
CA ILE A 135 -3.87 -11.52 23.55
C ILE A 135 -4.59 -10.18 23.40
N LEU A 136 -4.84 -9.75 22.16
CA LEU A 136 -5.57 -8.51 21.86
C LEU A 136 -6.98 -8.53 22.49
N GLU A 137 -7.73 -9.61 22.32
CA GLU A 137 -9.06 -9.80 22.93
C GLU A 137 -9.03 -9.73 24.46
N THR A 138 -8.01 -10.35 25.09
CA THR A 138 -7.87 -10.35 26.55
C THR A 138 -7.56 -8.94 27.07
N CYS A 139 -6.68 -8.21 26.37
CA CYS A 139 -6.33 -6.83 26.72
C CYS A 139 -7.52 -5.88 26.52
N GLU A 140 -8.24 -6.04 25.41
CA GLU A 140 -9.46 -5.26 25.14
C GLU A 140 -10.47 -5.47 26.27
N ALA A 141 -10.78 -6.72 26.63
CA ALA A 141 -11.73 -7.03 27.69
C ALA A 141 -11.29 -6.44 29.05
N ALA A 142 -10.00 -6.49 29.36
CA ALA A 142 -9.44 -5.93 30.59
C ALA A 142 -9.43 -4.39 30.62
N LEU A 143 -9.38 -3.72 29.49
CA LEU A 143 -9.53 -2.25 29.42
C LEU A 143 -11.00 -1.84 29.58
N ARG A 144 -11.94 -2.61 29.03
CA ARG A 144 -13.38 -2.32 29.14
C ARG A 144 -13.93 -2.40 30.57
N THR A 145 -13.23 -3.06 31.50
CA THR A 145 -13.64 -3.12 32.92
C THR A 145 -13.34 -1.84 33.69
N ASP A 146 -12.34 -1.06 33.27
CA ASP A 146 -11.91 0.21 33.89
C ASP A 146 -12.96 1.32 33.67
N ARG A 147 -13.67 1.31 32.52
CA ARG A 147 -14.73 2.27 32.13
C ARG A 147 -14.31 3.74 32.15
N SER A 148 -13.01 4.05 32.24
CA SER A 148 -12.51 5.40 31.99
C SER A 148 -12.46 5.71 30.50
N THR A 149 -12.59 6.99 30.15
CA THR A 149 -12.49 7.47 28.75
C THR A 149 -11.17 7.09 28.11
N ARG A 150 -10.09 7.07 28.90
CA ARG A 150 -8.76 6.64 28.46
C ARG A 150 -8.73 5.15 28.15
N ALA A 151 -9.32 4.32 29.01
CA ALA A 151 -9.42 2.88 28.79
C ALA A 151 -10.27 2.55 27.56
N ASP A 152 -11.39 3.27 27.39
CA ASP A 152 -12.29 3.08 26.25
C ASP A 152 -11.61 3.42 24.92
N LEU A 153 -10.86 4.53 24.84
CA LEU A 153 -10.08 4.84 23.65
C LEU A 153 -9.03 3.75 23.34
N ALA A 154 -8.30 3.30 24.36
CA ALA A 154 -7.30 2.24 24.22
C ALA A 154 -7.94 0.93 23.72
N ALA A 155 -9.11 0.58 24.26
CA ALA A 155 -9.87 -0.59 23.83
C ALA A 155 -10.41 -0.43 22.40
N ASP A 156 -10.92 0.76 22.03
CA ASP A 156 -11.41 1.05 20.68
C ASP A 156 -10.30 0.92 19.62
N ILE A 157 -9.07 1.32 19.93
CA ILE A 157 -7.91 1.14 19.05
C ILE A 157 -7.61 -0.35 18.82
N ILE A 158 -7.54 -1.14 19.90
CA ILE A 158 -7.28 -2.58 19.83
C ILE A 158 -8.41 -3.29 19.06
N HIS A 159 -9.66 -2.95 19.37
CA HIS A 159 -10.83 -3.53 18.73
C HIS A 159 -10.85 -3.22 17.23
N THR A 160 -10.49 -2.00 16.83
CA THR A 160 -10.38 -1.63 15.41
C THR A 160 -9.35 -2.50 14.68
N GLU A 161 -8.18 -2.74 15.29
CA GLU A 161 -7.13 -3.60 14.73
C GLU A 161 -7.60 -5.05 14.58
N LEU A 162 -8.32 -5.59 15.57
CA LEU A 162 -8.96 -6.91 15.53
C LEU A 162 -9.99 -7.03 14.41
N LEU A 163 -10.86 -6.03 14.23
CA LEU A 163 -11.87 -6.03 13.18
C LEU A 163 -11.25 -5.94 11.79
N LEU A 164 -10.22 -5.11 11.61
CA LEU A 164 -9.51 -4.99 10.34
C LEU A 164 -8.84 -6.30 9.91
N ALA A 165 -8.39 -7.12 10.88
CA ALA A 165 -7.83 -8.44 10.64
C ALA A 165 -8.87 -9.47 10.15
N HIS A 166 -10.04 -9.51 10.80
CA HIS A 166 -10.95 -10.65 10.68
C HIS A 166 -12.29 -10.33 9.99
N GLU A 167 -12.78 -9.09 10.13
CA GLU A 167 -14.15 -8.67 9.79
C GLU A 167 -14.19 -7.23 9.24
N LYS A 168 -13.55 -7.00 8.08
CA LYS A 168 -13.40 -5.67 7.45
C LYS A 168 -14.70 -4.89 7.26
N ASP A 169 -15.81 -5.58 7.00
CA ASP A 169 -17.13 -4.93 6.86
C ASP A 169 -17.60 -4.29 8.18
N LYS A 170 -17.38 -4.96 9.32
CA LYS A 170 -17.67 -4.42 10.65
C LYS A 170 -16.69 -3.33 11.06
N ALA A 171 -15.42 -3.46 10.64
CA ALA A 171 -14.38 -2.47 10.92
C ALA A 171 -14.79 -1.07 10.43
N SER A 172 -15.49 -0.97 9.31
CA SER A 172 -15.90 0.32 8.73
C SER A 172 -16.85 1.08 9.63
N SER A 173 -17.97 0.45 10.00
CA SER A 173 -18.97 1.06 10.87
C SER A 173 -18.41 1.37 12.25
N PHE A 174 -17.53 0.50 12.78
CA PHE A 174 -16.91 0.70 14.08
C PHE A 174 -15.92 1.88 14.07
N ALA A 175 -14.97 1.89 13.13
CA ALA A 175 -13.99 2.97 13.02
C ALA A 175 -14.67 4.33 12.74
N HIS A 176 -15.79 4.35 12.00
CA HIS A 176 -16.60 5.57 11.84
C HIS A 176 -17.14 6.09 13.18
N SER A 177 -17.71 5.21 14.01
CA SER A 177 -18.17 5.60 15.36
C SER A 177 -17.00 6.07 16.25
N CYS A 178 -15.81 5.47 16.11
CA CYS A 178 -14.63 5.94 16.83
C CYS A 178 -14.18 7.33 16.38
N ILE A 179 -14.30 7.67 15.08
CA ILE A 179 -14.02 9.03 14.57
C ILE A 179 -14.98 10.05 15.16
N GLU A 180 -16.27 9.73 15.29
CA GLU A 180 -17.25 10.62 15.91
C GLU A 180 -16.92 10.93 17.38
N LYS A 181 -16.42 9.92 18.11
CA LYS A 181 -16.01 10.07 19.52
C LYS A 181 -14.64 10.73 19.68
N HIS A 182 -13.72 10.44 18.78
CA HIS A 182 -12.29 10.77 18.87
C HIS A 182 -11.75 11.36 17.55
N PRO A 183 -12.26 12.54 17.12
CA PRO A 183 -11.93 13.11 15.81
C PRO A 183 -10.47 13.58 15.65
N SER A 184 -9.71 13.66 16.74
CA SER A 184 -8.29 14.04 16.70
C SER A 184 -7.33 12.85 16.58
N VAL A 185 -7.83 11.61 16.58
CA VAL A 185 -6.99 10.41 16.58
C VAL A 185 -6.76 9.92 15.15
N ALA A 186 -5.56 10.20 14.62
CA ALA A 186 -5.17 9.89 13.24
C ALA A 186 -5.33 8.40 12.87
N TYR A 187 -5.13 7.51 13.85
CA TYR A 187 -5.20 6.05 13.65
C TYR A 187 -6.57 5.59 13.12
N PHE A 188 -7.68 6.19 13.55
CA PHE A 188 -9.01 5.78 13.05
C PHE A 188 -9.23 6.19 11.59
N TYR A 189 -8.69 7.34 11.18
CA TYR A 189 -8.69 7.75 9.77
C TYR A 189 -7.82 6.85 8.91
N TYR A 190 -6.64 6.47 9.41
CA TYR A 190 -5.79 5.48 8.78
C TYR A 190 -6.50 4.13 8.63
N ALA A 191 -7.14 3.63 9.70
CA ALA A 191 -7.93 2.40 9.68
C ALA A 191 -9.04 2.46 8.61
N MET A 192 -9.81 3.56 8.55
CA MET A 192 -10.84 3.76 7.53
C MET A 192 -10.26 3.76 6.11
N ALA A 193 -9.09 4.36 5.90
CA ALA A 193 -8.43 4.41 4.60
C ALA A 193 -7.90 3.03 4.14
N LEU A 194 -7.73 2.06 5.04
CA LEU A 194 -7.35 0.68 4.71
C LEU A 194 -8.54 -0.20 4.30
N ILE A 195 -9.77 0.17 4.68
CA ILE A 195 -10.94 -0.68 4.46
C ILE A 195 -11.36 -0.61 2.99
N PRO A 196 -11.39 -1.75 2.28
CA PRO A 196 -11.74 -1.75 0.87
C PRO A 196 -13.26 -1.65 0.73
N ASN A 197 -13.81 -0.45 0.54
CA ASN A 197 -15.19 -0.25 0.10
C ASN A 197 -15.30 1.12 -0.59
N SER A 198 -15.12 1.12 -1.91
CA SER A 198 -14.97 2.30 -2.78
C SER A 198 -13.68 3.12 -2.55
N VAL A 199 -13.25 3.79 -3.60
CA VAL A 199 -11.97 4.49 -3.71
C VAL A 199 -11.95 5.85 -3.04
N ILE A 200 -13.07 6.56 -3.18
CA ILE A 200 -13.26 7.94 -2.74
C ILE A 200 -13.10 8.08 -1.21
N PRO A 201 -13.51 7.09 -0.38
CA PRO A 201 -13.14 7.00 1.03
C PRO A 201 -11.66 7.10 1.33
N VAL A 202 -10.79 6.47 0.53
CA VAL A 202 -9.36 6.35 0.87
C VAL A 202 -8.69 7.72 0.91
N ILE A 203 -8.86 8.54 -0.13
CA ILE A 203 -8.30 9.90 -0.12
C ILE A 203 -8.93 10.71 0.99
N LEU A 204 -10.27 10.72 1.07
CA LEU A 204 -10.99 11.54 2.05
C LEU A 204 -10.50 11.29 3.49
N PHE A 205 -10.38 10.02 3.89
CA PHE A 205 -9.90 9.68 5.21
C PHE A 205 -8.41 9.92 5.38
N ALA A 206 -7.60 9.67 4.34
CA ALA A 206 -6.18 9.98 4.39
C ALA A 206 -5.91 11.48 4.63
N GLU A 207 -6.62 12.35 3.91
CA GLU A 207 -6.54 13.81 4.06
C GLU A 207 -6.94 14.26 5.47
N LYS A 208 -8.09 13.78 5.98
CA LYS A 208 -8.53 14.11 7.33
C LYS A 208 -7.55 13.61 8.40
N GLY A 209 -6.99 12.41 8.22
CA GLY A 209 -6.00 11.84 9.13
C GLY A 209 -4.70 12.66 9.18
N LEU A 210 -4.27 13.24 8.06
CA LEU A 210 -3.08 14.10 8.00
C LEU A 210 -3.25 15.42 8.77
N GLN A 211 -4.48 15.83 9.07
CA GLN A 211 -4.78 17.03 9.87
C GLN A 211 -4.75 16.75 11.39
N CYS A 212 -4.77 15.47 11.79
CA CYS A 212 -4.79 15.06 13.20
C CYS A 212 -3.42 15.19 13.86
N HIS A 213 -3.41 15.60 15.14
CA HIS A 213 -2.20 15.74 15.96
C HIS A 213 -2.48 15.32 17.42
N PRO A 214 -1.51 14.69 18.13
CA PRO A 214 -0.21 14.24 17.65
C PRO A 214 -0.30 12.92 16.84
N MET A 215 0.65 12.69 15.93
CA MET A 215 0.70 11.52 15.04
C MET A 215 2.13 10.98 14.92
N SER A 216 2.30 9.66 14.79
CA SER A 216 3.61 9.06 14.54
C SER A 216 4.07 9.29 13.10
N GLU A 217 5.39 9.25 12.91
CA GLU A 217 5.98 9.40 11.58
C GLU A 217 5.55 8.27 10.64
N LEU A 218 5.50 7.02 11.11
CA LEU A 218 5.00 5.91 10.31
C LEU A 218 3.55 6.10 9.84
N ILE A 219 2.62 6.49 10.73
CA ILE A 219 1.22 6.71 10.33
C ILE A 219 1.12 7.88 9.36
N ARG A 220 1.91 8.94 9.56
CA ARG A 220 2.00 10.07 8.62
C ARG A 220 2.45 9.59 7.24
N LEU A 221 3.50 8.78 7.16
CA LEU A 221 4.01 8.22 5.90
C LEU A 221 2.99 7.29 5.23
N GLU A 222 2.29 6.46 6.00
CA GLU A 222 1.22 5.60 5.48
C GLU A 222 0.05 6.41 4.92
N LEU A 223 -0.41 7.45 5.62
CA LEU A 223 -1.47 8.34 5.15
C LEU A 223 -1.06 9.12 3.90
N LEU A 224 0.17 9.65 3.83
CA LEU A 224 0.71 10.27 2.61
C LEU A 224 0.72 9.27 1.44
N GLY A 225 1.13 8.03 1.72
CA GLY A 225 1.11 6.95 0.74
C GLY A 225 -0.29 6.64 0.23
N LEU A 226 -1.26 6.51 1.15
CA LEU A 226 -2.66 6.24 0.84
C LEU A 226 -3.31 7.38 0.04
N ALA A 227 -3.12 8.62 0.47
CA ALA A 227 -3.60 9.81 -0.23
C ALA A 227 -3.05 9.87 -1.66
N THR A 228 -1.74 9.63 -1.84
CA THR A 228 -1.10 9.58 -3.15
C THR A 228 -1.70 8.49 -4.05
N THR A 229 -1.84 7.26 -3.53
CA THR A 229 -2.40 6.15 -4.31
C THR A 229 -3.87 6.36 -4.66
N GLY A 230 -4.65 6.98 -3.77
CA GLY A 230 -6.07 7.19 -4.00
C GLY A 230 -6.34 8.10 -5.20
N VAL A 231 -5.44 9.04 -5.53
CA VAL A 231 -5.59 9.94 -6.70
C VAL A 231 -5.76 9.16 -8.01
N TYR A 232 -5.01 8.08 -8.18
CA TYR A 232 -5.10 7.21 -9.38
C TYR A 232 -6.46 6.56 -9.52
N SER A 233 -7.07 6.28 -8.39
CA SER A 233 -8.36 5.64 -8.36
C SER A 233 -9.48 6.63 -8.70
N ILE A 234 -9.32 7.92 -8.38
CA ILE A 234 -10.19 8.97 -8.91
C ILE A 234 -10.03 9.13 -10.43
N ILE A 235 -8.79 9.10 -10.92
CA ILE A 235 -8.49 9.17 -12.35
C ILE A 235 -9.17 8.00 -13.11
N ALA A 236 -9.16 6.80 -12.55
CA ALA A 236 -9.86 5.65 -13.14
C ALA A 236 -11.39 5.85 -13.19
N THR A 237 -12.00 6.40 -12.12
CA THR A 237 -13.44 6.71 -12.14
C THR A 237 -13.81 7.79 -13.16
N MET A 238 -12.95 8.79 -13.40
CA MET A 238 -13.18 9.78 -14.46
C MET A 238 -13.26 9.14 -15.85
N ASN A 239 -12.36 8.20 -16.12
CA ASN A 239 -12.29 7.52 -17.42
C ASN A 239 -13.51 6.61 -17.69
N SER A 240 -14.33 6.36 -16.67
CA SER A 240 -15.51 5.50 -16.73
C SER A 240 -16.84 6.28 -16.73
N SER A 241 -16.80 7.62 -16.61
CA SER A 241 -17.97 8.51 -16.52
C SER A 241 -18.14 9.33 -17.82
N PRO A 242 -19.35 9.78 -18.20
CA PRO A 242 -19.52 10.73 -19.31
C PRO A 242 -18.63 11.97 -19.12
N LEU A 243 -18.17 12.53 -20.25
CA LEU A 243 -17.14 13.58 -20.34
C LEU A 243 -17.22 14.58 -19.17
N PRO A 244 -16.18 14.68 -18.32
CA PRO A 244 -16.21 15.54 -17.15
C PRO A 244 -16.35 17.01 -17.56
N ASN A 245 -17.26 17.73 -16.89
CA ASN A 245 -17.36 19.18 -17.04
C ASN A 245 -16.09 19.89 -16.50
N ASP A 246 -15.93 21.17 -16.85
CA ASP A 246 -14.72 21.95 -16.50
C ASP A 246 -14.48 22.01 -14.98
N GLU A 247 -15.54 22.04 -14.17
CA GLU A 247 -15.45 22.03 -12.71
C GLU A 247 -14.84 20.73 -12.18
N HIS A 248 -15.26 19.57 -12.69
CA HIS A 248 -14.68 18.27 -12.33
C HIS A 248 -13.20 18.20 -12.73
N LEU A 249 -12.84 18.72 -13.91
CA LEU A 249 -11.45 18.74 -14.38
C LEU A 249 -10.55 19.60 -13.48
N ARG A 250 -11.04 20.75 -12.99
CA ARG A 250 -10.30 21.57 -12.01
C ARG A 250 -10.06 20.82 -10.71
N LYS A 251 -11.09 20.19 -10.14
CA LYS A 251 -10.96 19.41 -8.89
C LYS A 251 -9.96 18.27 -9.02
N VAL A 252 -9.96 17.59 -10.16
CA VAL A 252 -8.99 16.52 -10.47
C VAL A 252 -7.58 17.09 -10.59
N ASN A 253 -7.40 18.22 -11.27
CA ASN A 253 -6.09 18.86 -11.36
C ASN A 253 -5.54 19.18 -9.96
N VAL A 254 -6.36 19.75 -9.06
CA VAL A 254 -5.94 20.03 -7.68
C VAL A 254 -5.53 18.74 -6.96
N LEU A 255 -6.31 17.66 -7.10
CA LEU A 255 -5.94 16.35 -6.52
C LEU A 255 -4.63 15.79 -7.08
N VAL A 256 -4.37 15.93 -8.38
CA VAL A 256 -3.10 15.53 -8.99
C VAL A 256 -1.93 16.32 -8.38
N GLN A 257 -2.08 17.64 -8.20
CA GLN A 257 -1.05 18.45 -7.55
C GLN A 257 -0.87 18.03 -6.08
N LYS A 258 -1.96 17.79 -5.36
CA LYS A 258 -1.94 17.39 -3.95
C LYS A 258 -1.26 16.02 -3.77
N GLY A 259 -1.64 15.04 -4.59
CA GLY A 259 -0.97 13.73 -4.62
C GLY A 259 0.52 13.84 -4.95
N LEU A 260 0.91 14.72 -5.87
CA LEU A 260 2.33 14.96 -6.17
C LEU A 260 3.07 15.58 -4.97
N SER A 261 2.42 16.51 -4.26
CA SER A 261 2.94 17.09 -3.02
C SER A 261 3.14 16.01 -1.95
N HIS A 262 2.15 15.13 -1.77
CA HIS A 262 2.22 14.03 -0.80
C HIS A 262 3.31 13.01 -1.13
N ALA A 263 3.45 12.62 -2.40
CA ALA A 263 4.53 11.75 -2.85
C ALA A 263 5.91 12.38 -2.57
N LYS A 264 6.07 13.69 -2.79
CA LYS A 264 7.32 14.41 -2.49
C LYS A 264 7.58 14.48 -0.99
N ALA A 265 6.60 14.89 -0.19
CA ALA A 265 6.72 14.94 1.27
C ALA A 265 7.09 13.56 1.85
N PHE A 266 6.54 12.48 1.30
CA PHE A 266 6.92 11.12 1.65
C PHE A 266 8.41 10.85 1.34
N LEU A 267 8.86 11.16 0.12
CA LEU A 267 10.24 10.89 -0.32
C LEU A 267 11.28 11.78 0.39
N ASP A 268 10.93 13.03 0.69
CA ASP A 268 11.79 14.00 1.39
C ASP A 268 12.05 13.58 2.84
N SER A 269 11.16 12.77 3.41
CA SER A 269 11.33 12.13 4.72
C SER A 269 12.41 11.02 4.70
N LYS A 270 12.96 10.71 3.51
CA LYS A 270 13.99 9.68 3.25
C LYS A 270 13.70 8.31 3.90
N PRO A 271 12.53 7.71 3.64
CA PRO A 271 12.16 6.44 4.26
C PRO A 271 12.80 5.26 3.50
N VAL A 272 14.13 5.19 3.46
CA VAL A 272 14.92 4.28 2.59
C VAL A 272 14.48 2.81 2.68
N GLU A 273 13.90 2.40 3.80
CA GLU A 273 13.46 1.02 4.05
C GLU A 273 11.92 0.84 4.12
N HIS A 274 11.14 1.89 3.84
CA HIS A 274 9.68 1.80 3.89
C HIS A 274 9.14 1.05 2.65
N PRO A 275 8.18 0.11 2.82
CA PRO A 275 7.67 -0.70 1.72
C PRO A 275 7.09 0.11 0.55
N ARG A 276 6.54 1.29 0.83
CA ARG A 276 5.96 2.20 -0.16
C ARG A 276 6.97 3.08 -0.91
N THR A 277 8.25 3.11 -0.55
CA THR A 277 9.24 4.05 -1.14
C THR A 277 9.37 3.90 -2.64
N ALA A 278 9.47 2.66 -3.11
CA ALA A 278 9.46 2.31 -4.53
C ALA A 278 8.22 2.86 -5.26
N MET A 279 7.04 2.62 -4.66
CA MET A 279 5.75 3.04 -5.21
C MET A 279 5.62 4.56 -5.23
N MET A 280 6.01 5.26 -4.15
CA MET A 280 5.95 6.71 -4.08
C MET A 280 6.91 7.38 -5.07
N GLY A 281 8.08 6.78 -5.30
CA GLY A 281 8.99 7.18 -6.38
C GLY A 281 8.30 7.10 -7.75
N ALA A 282 7.71 5.95 -8.07
CA ALA A 282 6.99 5.74 -9.34
C ALA A 282 5.82 6.71 -9.52
N MET A 283 4.97 6.83 -8.49
CA MET A 283 3.81 7.70 -8.46
C MET A 283 4.21 9.17 -8.61
N SER A 284 5.30 9.63 -7.98
CA SER A 284 5.79 11.01 -8.13
C SER A 284 6.13 11.35 -9.58
N ILE A 285 6.71 10.39 -10.33
CA ILE A 285 7.06 10.58 -11.75
C ILE A 285 5.78 10.62 -12.59
N LEU A 286 4.89 9.66 -12.39
CA LEU A 286 3.63 9.57 -13.13
C LEU A 286 2.72 10.79 -12.88
N LEU A 287 2.60 11.25 -11.63
CA LEU A 287 1.87 12.48 -11.27
C LEU A 287 2.54 13.73 -11.82
N THR A 288 3.87 13.74 -11.99
CA THR A 288 4.56 14.84 -12.67
C THR A 288 4.13 14.96 -14.13
N PHE A 289 4.00 13.84 -14.85
CA PHE A 289 3.45 13.86 -16.21
C PHE A 289 2.00 14.36 -16.24
N LEU A 290 1.14 13.89 -15.32
CA LEU A 290 -0.24 14.37 -15.23
C LEU A 290 -0.36 15.85 -14.86
N SER A 291 0.51 16.35 -13.99
CA SER A 291 0.52 17.74 -13.57
C SER A 291 1.03 18.63 -14.72
N ARG A 292 2.22 18.33 -15.25
CA ARG A 292 2.98 19.28 -16.09
C ARG A 292 3.69 18.65 -17.29
N GLY A 293 3.26 17.46 -17.74
CA GLY A 293 3.80 16.79 -18.93
C GLY A 293 3.93 17.67 -20.18
N HIS A 294 3.00 18.61 -20.40
CA HIS A 294 3.02 19.54 -21.52
C HIS A 294 4.09 20.65 -21.43
N THR A 295 4.64 20.92 -20.23
CA THR A 295 5.70 21.91 -20.02
C THR A 295 7.05 21.29 -19.75
N LEU A 296 7.15 19.97 -19.60
CA LEU A 296 8.43 19.30 -19.31
C LEU A 296 9.42 19.54 -20.45
N ASN A 297 10.59 20.06 -20.10
CA ASN A 297 11.72 20.17 -21.03
C ASN A 297 12.62 18.91 -20.99
N ASP A 298 13.62 18.84 -21.86
CA ASP A 298 14.49 17.65 -21.97
C ASP A 298 15.36 17.43 -20.72
N GLU A 299 15.78 18.48 -20.03
CA GLU A 299 16.55 18.40 -18.78
C GLU A 299 15.70 17.84 -17.64
N GLU A 300 14.45 18.31 -17.52
CA GLU A 300 13.48 17.80 -16.56
C GLU A 300 13.12 16.34 -16.85
N LEU A 301 12.96 15.97 -18.13
CA LEU A 301 12.75 14.58 -18.53
C LEU A 301 13.94 13.69 -18.17
N GLN A 302 15.17 14.17 -18.36
CA GLN A 302 16.38 13.45 -17.97
C GLN A 302 16.50 13.32 -16.45
N THR A 303 16.07 14.35 -15.70
CA THR A 303 15.98 14.31 -14.24
C THR A 303 14.97 13.24 -13.78
N LEU A 304 13.78 13.18 -14.39
CA LEU A 304 12.78 12.15 -14.10
C LEU A 304 13.28 10.75 -14.45
N ARG A 305 14.02 10.60 -15.55
CA ARG A 305 14.65 9.33 -15.94
C ARG A 305 15.68 8.87 -14.91
N THR A 306 16.47 9.80 -14.38
CA THR A 306 17.45 9.51 -13.31
C THR A 306 16.75 9.09 -12.02
N LYS A 307 15.66 9.76 -11.65
CA LYS A 307 14.80 9.37 -10.52
C LYS A 307 14.19 7.99 -10.71
N PHE A 308 13.74 7.67 -11.93
CA PHE A 308 13.25 6.33 -12.26
C PHE A 308 14.33 5.27 -12.07
N ALA A 309 15.54 5.50 -12.61
CA ALA A 309 16.66 4.57 -12.44
C ALA A 309 17.01 4.30 -10.97
N ALA A 310 16.98 5.33 -10.11
CA ALA A 310 17.16 5.17 -8.66
C ALA A 310 16.00 4.37 -8.03
N THR A 311 14.76 4.65 -8.45
CA THR A 311 13.55 3.97 -7.98
C THR A 311 13.53 2.48 -8.37
N CYS A 312 14.04 2.13 -9.56
CA CYS A 312 14.15 0.74 -10.06
C CYS A 312 15.13 -0.14 -9.27
N GLN A 313 16.03 0.46 -8.47
CA GLN A 313 16.87 -0.32 -7.55
C GLN A 313 16.03 -0.93 -6.41
N LEU A 314 14.80 -0.44 -6.24
CA LEU A 314 13.81 -0.95 -5.30
C LEU A 314 12.79 -1.84 -6.03
N ARG A 315 12.09 -2.70 -5.28
CA ARG A 315 11.08 -3.60 -5.84
C ARG A 315 9.79 -2.85 -6.18
N LEU A 316 9.57 -2.56 -7.47
CA LEU A 316 8.31 -2.03 -7.99
C LEU A 316 7.41 -3.16 -8.49
N PRO A 317 6.07 -3.00 -8.45
CA PRO A 317 5.19 -3.86 -9.22
C PRO A 317 5.45 -3.72 -10.72
N LYS A 318 5.32 -4.84 -11.44
CA LYS A 318 5.75 -4.97 -12.84
C LYS A 318 5.05 -3.96 -13.75
N GLU A 319 3.77 -3.72 -13.53
CA GLU A 319 2.94 -2.82 -14.32
C GLU A 319 3.47 -1.38 -14.27
N TYR A 320 3.80 -0.85 -13.08
CA TYR A 320 4.36 0.49 -12.93
C TYR A 320 5.78 0.60 -13.49
N PHE A 321 6.59 -0.43 -13.26
CA PHE A 321 7.93 -0.51 -13.85
C PHE A 321 7.85 -0.46 -15.38
N THR A 322 7.06 -1.35 -15.98
CA THR A 322 6.94 -1.48 -17.44
C THR A 322 6.33 -0.22 -18.06
N THR A 323 5.31 0.38 -17.44
CA THR A 323 4.75 1.65 -17.89
C THR A 323 5.80 2.75 -17.94
N LEU A 324 6.56 2.95 -16.85
CA LEU A 324 7.58 3.99 -16.79
C LEU A 324 8.73 3.73 -17.75
N GLU A 325 9.19 2.48 -17.85
CA GLU A 325 10.19 2.07 -18.82
C GLU A 325 9.76 2.41 -20.25
N GLU A 326 8.54 2.06 -20.63
CA GLU A 326 8.00 2.30 -21.97
C GLU A 326 7.80 3.80 -22.25
N ILE A 327 7.39 4.58 -21.25
CA ILE A 327 7.34 6.04 -21.35
C ILE A 327 8.72 6.58 -21.68
N PHE A 328 9.75 6.30 -20.88
CA PHE A 328 11.09 6.85 -21.10
C PHE A 328 11.75 6.32 -22.36
N ARG A 329 11.58 5.04 -22.68
CA ARG A 329 12.15 4.39 -23.85
C ARG A 329 11.58 4.97 -25.15
N ARG A 330 10.27 5.23 -25.19
CA ARG A 330 9.57 5.65 -26.41
C ARG A 330 9.40 7.16 -26.54
N MET A 331 9.53 7.94 -25.47
CA MET A 331 9.25 9.38 -25.48
C MET A 331 9.93 10.12 -26.66
N PRO A 332 11.23 9.94 -26.95
CA PRO A 332 11.88 10.68 -28.04
C PRO A 332 11.34 10.35 -29.44
N THR A 333 10.95 9.10 -29.67
CA THR A 333 10.34 8.67 -30.95
C THR A 333 8.87 9.02 -31.04
N ALA A 334 8.14 8.85 -29.93
CA ALA A 334 6.73 9.17 -29.81
C ALA A 334 6.48 10.67 -30.02
N TRP A 335 7.28 11.52 -29.37
CA TRP A 335 7.14 12.97 -29.47
C TRP A 335 7.41 13.47 -30.88
N ARG A 336 8.52 13.07 -31.52
CA ARG A 336 8.83 13.46 -32.91
C ARG A 336 7.70 13.15 -33.91
N ARG A 337 6.95 12.08 -33.65
CA ARG A 337 5.86 11.65 -34.54
C ARG A 337 4.53 12.34 -34.25
N TRP A 338 4.23 12.60 -32.98
CA TRP A 338 2.90 13.01 -32.53
C TRP A 338 2.83 14.42 -31.93
N GLU A 339 3.95 15.14 -31.79
CA GLU A 339 4.02 16.49 -31.22
C GLU A 339 3.02 17.45 -31.88
N ALA A 340 2.92 17.43 -33.21
CA ALA A 340 1.99 18.28 -33.93
C ALA A 340 0.52 18.00 -33.59
N ALA A 341 0.19 16.76 -33.19
CA ALA A 341 -1.16 16.41 -32.72
C ALA A 341 -1.37 16.80 -31.25
N MET A 342 -0.35 16.65 -30.40
CA MET A 342 -0.43 16.92 -28.96
C MET A 342 -0.37 18.41 -28.60
N THR A 343 0.21 19.22 -29.49
CA THR A 343 0.29 20.68 -29.34
C THR A 343 -0.91 21.41 -29.94
N ARG A 344 -1.71 20.75 -30.78
CA ARG A 344 -2.98 21.30 -31.29
C ARG A 344 -3.97 21.40 -30.15
N GLN A 345 -4.48 22.60 -29.91
CA GLN A 345 -5.65 22.75 -29.05
C GLN A 345 -6.87 22.11 -29.75
N PRO A 346 -7.61 21.21 -29.09
CA PRO A 346 -8.86 20.71 -29.63
C PRO A 346 -9.84 21.86 -29.82
N GLN A 347 -10.35 22.03 -31.05
CA GLN A 347 -11.35 23.07 -31.38
C GLN A 347 -12.65 22.95 -30.56
N PHE A 348 -12.89 21.81 -29.92
CA PHE A 348 -14.00 21.59 -28.99
C PHE A 348 -13.95 22.54 -27.77
N LEU A 349 -12.77 22.91 -27.28
CA LEU A 349 -12.62 23.88 -26.16
C LEU A 349 -12.95 25.33 -26.56
N LEU A 350 -13.04 25.64 -27.86
CA LEU A 350 -13.44 26.96 -28.35
C LEU A 350 -14.97 27.13 -28.40
N ARG A 351 -15.76 26.05 -28.47
CA ARG A 351 -17.23 26.16 -28.56
C ARG A 351 -17.89 26.53 -27.23
N SER A 352 -17.32 26.12 -26.10
CA SER A 352 -17.85 26.51 -24.79
C SER A 352 -17.66 27.99 -24.47
N SER A 353 -16.71 28.66 -25.14
CA SER A 353 -16.40 30.07 -24.92
C SER A 353 -17.15 31.01 -25.88
N THR A 354 -17.65 30.53 -27.03
CA THR A 354 -18.31 31.40 -28.03
C THR A 354 -19.83 31.35 -28.05
N GLU A 355 -20.48 30.40 -27.38
CA GLU A 355 -21.97 30.31 -27.39
C GLU A 355 -22.65 31.00 -26.19
N ASN A 356 -21.90 31.56 -25.23
CA ASN A 356 -22.45 32.30 -24.09
C ASN A 356 -22.03 33.79 -24.01
N SER A 357 -21.40 34.35 -25.05
CA SER A 357 -20.90 35.74 -25.04
C SER A 357 -21.98 36.83 -25.18
N ASN A 358 -23.26 36.52 -24.94
CA ASN A 358 -24.35 37.51 -24.91
C ASN A 358 -24.91 37.76 -23.50
N GLN A 359 -24.22 37.33 -22.43
CA GLN A 359 -24.44 37.87 -21.09
C GLN A 359 -23.27 38.75 -20.64
N PRO A 360 -23.47 40.05 -20.42
CA PRO A 360 -22.45 40.90 -19.83
C PRO A 360 -22.37 40.60 -18.32
N GLY A 361 -21.32 39.90 -17.89
CA GLY A 361 -20.92 39.90 -16.47
C GLY A 361 -20.72 38.55 -15.77
N ALA A 362 -20.15 37.52 -16.41
CA ALA A 362 -19.55 36.41 -15.68
C ALA A 362 -18.03 36.56 -15.68
N PRO A 363 -17.36 36.72 -14.53
CA PRO A 363 -15.92 36.91 -14.50
C PRO A 363 -15.21 35.57 -14.72
N ASP A 364 -14.20 35.57 -15.60
CA ASP A 364 -13.22 34.49 -15.81
C ASP A 364 -12.31 34.23 -14.58
N THR A 365 -12.79 34.53 -13.37
CA THR A 365 -12.07 34.41 -12.09
C THR A 365 -12.76 33.40 -11.17
N ALA A 366 -13.17 32.25 -11.71
CA ALA A 366 -13.54 31.14 -10.83
C ALA A 366 -12.25 30.59 -10.22
N ALA A 367 -11.98 30.98 -8.97
CA ALA A 367 -10.82 30.56 -8.19
C ALA A 367 -10.67 29.03 -8.20
N ASP A 368 -9.44 28.55 -8.08
CA ASP A 368 -9.20 27.12 -7.90
C ASP A 368 -9.96 26.62 -6.67
N PRO A 369 -10.60 25.44 -6.72
CA PRO A 369 -11.32 24.87 -5.59
C PRO A 369 -10.42 24.82 -4.35
N ASN A 370 -10.91 25.33 -3.23
CA ASN A 370 -10.18 25.27 -1.97
C ASN A 370 -10.21 23.83 -1.40
N GLU A 371 -9.50 23.60 -0.29
CA GLU A 371 -9.41 22.27 0.31
C GLU A 371 -10.78 21.75 0.81
N ASP A 372 -11.60 22.62 1.38
CA ASP A 372 -12.94 22.28 1.87
C ASP A 372 -13.88 21.90 0.71
N ASP A 373 -13.79 22.61 -0.42
CA ASP A 373 -14.56 22.32 -1.64
C ASP A 373 -14.24 20.92 -2.20
N ILE A 374 -12.96 20.51 -2.11
CA ILE A 374 -12.51 19.18 -2.55
C ILE A 374 -13.02 18.11 -1.59
N VAL A 375 -12.90 18.35 -0.28
CA VAL A 375 -13.39 17.42 0.75
C VAL A 375 -14.90 17.24 0.63
N GLU A 376 -15.67 18.31 0.43
CA GLU A 376 -17.12 18.25 0.22
C GLU A 376 -17.47 17.49 -1.07
N TRP A 377 -16.73 17.75 -2.16
CA TRP A 377 -16.91 17.03 -3.40
C TRP A 377 -16.62 15.53 -3.27
N LEU A 378 -15.54 15.14 -2.59
CA LEU A 378 -15.24 13.75 -2.28
C LEU A 378 -16.35 13.10 -1.44
N GLN A 379 -16.91 13.82 -0.47
CA GLN A 379 -18.05 13.32 0.31
C GLN A 379 -19.29 13.07 -0.56
N LYS A 380 -19.61 13.97 -1.50
CA LYS A 380 -20.72 13.79 -2.45
C LYS A 380 -20.50 12.61 -3.40
N LEU A 381 -19.26 12.39 -3.83
CA LEU A 381 -18.89 11.22 -4.64
C LEU A 381 -18.98 9.91 -3.83
N ASN A 382 -18.65 9.93 -2.54
CA ASN A 382 -18.75 8.78 -1.66
C ASN A 382 -20.20 8.27 -1.50
N MET A 383 -21.19 9.18 -1.50
CA MET A 383 -22.59 8.79 -1.34
C MET A 383 -23.25 8.27 -2.64
N SER A 384 -22.65 8.48 -3.81
CA SER A 384 -23.35 8.31 -5.09
C SER A 384 -23.05 7.03 -5.87
N HIS A 385 -21.99 6.24 -5.58
CA HIS A 385 -21.68 5.10 -6.45
C HIS A 385 -21.05 3.84 -5.82
N LYS A 386 -21.69 2.69 -6.11
CA LYS A 386 -21.11 1.33 -6.13
C LYS A 386 -20.17 1.13 -7.33
N TYR A 387 -19.04 1.84 -7.39
CA TYR A 387 -17.95 1.46 -8.31
C TYR A 387 -17.04 0.46 -7.61
N VAL A 388 -17.23 -0.83 -7.91
CA VAL A 388 -16.26 -1.87 -7.62
C VAL A 388 -15.13 -1.71 -8.64
N ILE A 389 -14.10 -0.95 -8.29
CA ILE A 389 -12.80 -1.17 -8.92
C ILE A 389 -12.30 -2.50 -8.36
N ASP A 390 -11.90 -3.41 -9.26
CA ASP A 390 -11.24 -4.65 -8.87
C ASP A 390 -10.22 -4.33 -7.77
N SER A 391 -10.26 -5.13 -6.71
CA SER A 391 -9.39 -5.14 -5.52
C SER A 391 -7.89 -5.00 -5.85
N GLU A 392 -7.52 -5.16 -7.11
CA GLU A 392 -6.17 -5.05 -7.68
C GLU A 392 -5.65 -3.61 -7.80
N MET A 393 -6.49 -2.57 -7.85
CA MET A 393 -6.00 -1.18 -7.87
C MET A 393 -5.77 -0.60 -6.47
N ASN A 394 -6.41 -1.20 -5.45
CA ASN A 394 -5.95 -1.16 -4.06
C ASN A 394 -4.84 -2.22 -3.80
N GLY A 395 -4.17 -2.68 -4.87
CA GLY A 395 -3.20 -3.77 -4.92
C GLY A 395 -1.90 -3.59 -4.13
N LEU A 396 -1.90 -2.78 -3.08
CA LEU A 396 -1.10 -3.11 -1.90
C LEU A 396 -1.80 -4.26 -1.16
N LYS A 397 -1.85 -5.43 -1.78
CA LYS A 397 -1.78 -6.67 -1.01
C LYS A 397 -0.46 -6.60 -0.25
N PHE A 398 -0.49 -6.13 0.99
CA PHE A 398 0.60 -6.35 1.95
C PHE A 398 0.79 -7.83 2.30
N GLY A 399 -0.04 -8.71 1.74
CA GLY A 399 0.35 -10.05 1.32
C GLY A 399 1.34 -10.01 0.16
N ALA A 400 2.46 -9.29 0.32
CA ALA A 400 3.67 -9.77 -0.31
C ALA A 400 3.84 -11.18 0.24
N LYS A 401 3.63 -12.19 -0.61
CA LYS A 401 4.52 -13.34 -0.56
C LYS A 401 5.91 -12.73 -0.60
N ARG A 402 6.46 -12.49 0.58
CA ARG A 402 7.89 -12.45 0.77
C ARG A 402 8.33 -13.83 0.29
N ASP A 403 8.71 -13.93 -0.97
CA ASP A 403 9.91 -14.68 -1.31
C ASP A 403 11.11 -13.90 -0.72
N CYS A 404 11.09 -13.65 0.60
CA CYS A 404 12.30 -13.85 1.37
C CYS A 404 12.45 -15.35 1.25
N GLY A 405 13.44 -15.82 0.48
CA GLY A 405 13.64 -17.24 0.23
C GLY A 405 13.36 -17.99 1.52
N GLU A 406 12.22 -18.67 1.57
CA GLU A 406 11.90 -19.54 2.67
C GLU A 406 12.99 -20.60 2.59
N VAL A 407 14.04 -20.43 3.39
CA VAL A 407 14.70 -21.59 3.95
C VAL A 407 13.60 -22.23 4.79
N LEU A 408 12.78 -23.07 4.15
CA LEU A 408 11.82 -23.97 4.78
C LEU A 408 12.66 -24.84 5.72
N LEU A 409 12.90 -24.33 6.93
CA LEU A 409 13.61 -25.05 7.97
C LEU A 409 12.75 -26.26 8.24
N HIS A 410 13.26 -27.41 7.82
CA HIS A 410 12.54 -28.67 7.95
C HIS A 410 12.21 -28.89 9.44
N ALA A 411 11.06 -29.51 9.71
CA ALA A 411 10.61 -29.82 11.05
C ALA A 411 11.05 -31.22 11.48
N CYS A 412 11.39 -31.38 12.76
CA CYS A 412 11.62 -32.69 13.36
C CYS A 412 10.29 -33.49 13.33
N THR A 413 10.31 -34.68 12.74
CA THR A 413 9.12 -35.54 12.62
C THR A 413 8.58 -35.98 13.99
N CYS A 414 9.43 -36.02 15.02
CA CYS A 414 9.04 -36.41 16.37
C CYS A 414 8.51 -35.24 17.22
N CYS A 415 9.23 -34.11 17.28
CA CYS A 415 8.93 -33.01 18.21
C CYS A 415 8.51 -31.70 17.54
N GLY A 416 8.44 -31.64 16.21
CA GLY A 416 8.01 -30.46 15.45
C GLY A 416 9.02 -29.30 15.39
N LYS A 417 10.11 -29.33 16.16
CA LYS A 417 11.13 -28.27 16.17
C LYS A 417 11.76 -28.08 14.79
N ARG A 418 11.73 -26.84 14.27
CA ARG A 418 12.30 -26.46 12.97
C ARG A 418 13.77 -26.11 13.12
N SER A 419 14.62 -26.64 12.24
CA SER A 419 16.06 -26.34 12.23
C SER A 419 16.65 -26.56 10.83
N ALA A 420 17.69 -25.81 10.48
CA ALA A 420 18.44 -26.01 9.23
C ALA A 420 19.24 -27.32 9.27
N VAL A 421 19.57 -27.80 10.47
CA VAL A 421 20.50 -28.92 10.70
C VAL A 421 19.73 -30.10 11.31
N LEU A 422 18.73 -30.61 10.59
CA LEU A 422 18.07 -31.87 10.97
C LEU A 422 18.74 -33.06 10.29
N LYS A 423 19.00 -34.12 11.06
CA LYS A 423 19.50 -35.39 10.54
C LYS A 423 18.37 -36.13 9.84
N ARG A 424 18.62 -36.63 8.62
CA ARG A 424 17.68 -37.50 7.92
C ARG A 424 17.75 -38.91 8.47
N CYS A 425 16.62 -39.62 8.44
CA CYS A 425 16.61 -41.05 8.75
C CYS A 425 17.53 -41.79 7.78
N ALA A 426 18.57 -42.45 8.29
CA ALA A 426 19.53 -43.18 7.47
C ALA A 426 18.89 -44.26 6.57
N GLY A 427 17.67 -44.71 6.92
CA GLY A 427 16.97 -45.74 6.16
C GLY A 427 16.16 -45.26 4.97
N CYS A 428 15.24 -44.32 5.17
CA CYS A 428 14.35 -43.85 4.11
C CYS A 428 14.70 -42.45 3.59
N GLN A 429 15.58 -41.72 4.29
CA GLN A 429 15.95 -40.32 4.02
C GLN A 429 14.79 -39.30 4.01
N ARG A 430 13.55 -39.73 4.26
CA ARG A 430 12.33 -38.89 4.21
C ARG A 430 12.02 -38.22 5.55
N ALA A 431 12.10 -38.95 6.66
CA ALA A 431 11.91 -38.38 7.99
C ALA A 431 13.17 -37.65 8.47
N ARG A 432 12.99 -36.59 9.27
CA ARG A 432 14.06 -35.71 9.76
C ARG A 432 13.95 -35.55 11.26
N TYR A 433 15.07 -35.61 11.97
CA TYR A 433 15.11 -35.57 13.43
C TYR A 433 16.17 -34.59 13.90
N CYS A 434 15.90 -33.89 15.01
CA CYS A 434 16.88 -33.00 15.62
C CYS A 434 18.06 -33.76 16.24
N ASN A 435 17.82 -35.01 16.66
CA ASN A 435 18.83 -35.91 17.21
C ASN A 435 18.34 -37.38 17.18
N ASP A 436 19.24 -38.29 17.51
CA ASP A 436 19.02 -39.73 17.49
C ASP A 436 17.96 -40.16 18.54
N THR A 437 17.78 -39.38 19.61
CA THR A 437 16.73 -39.61 20.62
C THR A 437 15.34 -39.44 20.03
N CYS A 438 15.10 -38.36 19.28
CA CYS A 438 13.84 -38.13 18.56
C CYS A 438 13.59 -39.20 17.49
N GLN A 439 14.64 -39.68 16.80
CA GLN A 439 14.49 -40.78 15.84
C GLN A 439 14.09 -42.10 16.52
N ARG A 440 14.71 -42.44 17.66
CA ARG A 440 14.39 -43.67 18.41
C ARG A 440 12.99 -43.62 19.01
N SER A 441 12.56 -42.45 19.49
CA SER A 441 11.23 -42.24 20.05
C SER A 441 10.14 -42.42 18.99
N ASP A 442 10.34 -41.85 17.79
CA ASP A 442 9.40 -41.98 16.67
C ASP A 442 9.48 -43.34 15.96
N TRP A 443 10.48 -44.17 16.25
CA TRP A 443 10.74 -45.41 15.52
C TRP A 443 9.56 -46.38 15.49
N LYS A 444 8.76 -46.45 16.58
CA LYS A 444 7.57 -47.32 16.62
C LYS A 444 6.56 -46.97 15.53
N ASN A 445 6.38 -45.68 15.26
CA ASN A 445 5.45 -45.18 14.25
C ASN A 445 6.12 -45.11 12.86
N HIS A 446 7.37 -44.67 12.81
CA HIS A 446 8.10 -44.48 11.55
C HIS A 446 8.53 -45.79 10.88
N ARG A 447 8.81 -46.87 11.64
CA ARG A 447 9.42 -48.11 11.10
C ARG A 447 8.64 -48.74 9.95
N GLN A 448 7.31 -48.74 10.00
CA GLN A 448 6.47 -49.32 8.95
C GLN A 448 6.61 -48.52 7.64
N ILE A 449 6.56 -47.19 7.74
CA ILE A 449 6.71 -46.26 6.62
C ILE A 449 8.15 -46.31 6.06
N CYS A 450 9.14 -46.43 6.94
CA CYS A 450 10.55 -46.52 6.59
C CYS A 450 10.84 -47.78 5.75
N ARG A 451 10.23 -48.91 6.09
CA ARG A 451 10.36 -50.17 5.33
C ARG A 451 9.69 -50.09 3.96
N ALA A 452 8.50 -49.50 3.88
CA ALA A 452 7.80 -49.31 2.61
C ALA A 452 8.57 -48.40 1.64
N SER A 453 9.35 -47.46 2.16
CA SER A 453 10.13 -46.52 1.34
C SER A 453 11.51 -47.04 0.91
N ARG A 454 11.92 -48.26 1.31
CA ARG A 454 13.23 -48.85 0.99
C ARG A 454 13.21 -49.74 -0.27
N GLY A 455 12.07 -49.88 -0.93
CA GLY A 455 11.88 -50.74 -2.11
C GLY A 455 11.27 -50.03 -3.32
N ALA A 456 11.42 -48.71 -3.44
CA ALA A 456 11.01 -47.90 -4.58
C ALA A 456 12.22 -47.20 -5.20
#